data_AF-G3P739-F1
#
_entry.id   AF-G3P739-F1
#
_cell.length_a   1.000
_cell.length_b   1.000
_cell.length_c   1.000
_cell.angle_alpha   90.00
_cell.angle_beta   90.00
_cell.angle_gamma   90.00
#
_symmetry.space_group_name_H-M   'P 1'
#
loop_
_entity.id
_entity.type
_entity.pdbx_description
1 polymer ?
#
loop_
_entity_poly.entity_id
_entity_poly.type
_entity_poly.pdbx_seq_one_letter_code
_entity_poly.pdbx_strand_id
1 'polypeptide(L)'
;SSLNACMHVVVFELPEDVGIPIGGADSNTLYRLEIHYNNPTNIAGRRDSSGLRLHYTLQRKKYDVGILTTGMLPHSALHYNIPPKAPQFHTYGVCNTSLFSQFMNPVPDLQVFAVMLHTHLAGRKIRVGHYRNGEQIEFLALNEEYNFELQETLSLGNIKTIKQGDEIVVECTYSTSDRANVTRMGLSTTDEMCLAFLLYYPAINITTCVSHPNTRGFYSRKDFGDLC
;
A
#
# COMPACT_ATOMS: atom_id res chain seq x y z
N SER A 1 -15.17 -0.56 -28.28
CA SER A 1 -14.11 0.41 -27.94
C SER A 1 -13.35 -0.10 -26.73
N SER A 2 -12.38 -0.98 -26.94
CA SER A 2 -11.52 -1.52 -25.88
C SER A 2 -10.38 -0.54 -25.63
N LEU A 3 -10.52 0.33 -24.63
CA LEU A 3 -9.38 1.03 -24.03
C LEU A 3 -8.55 -0.03 -23.32
N ASN A 4 -7.45 -0.46 -23.94
CA ASN A 4 -6.35 -1.06 -23.19
C ASN A 4 -5.77 0.07 -22.36
N ALA A 5 -6.23 0.20 -21.12
CA ALA A 5 -5.60 1.09 -20.17
C ALA A 5 -4.28 0.43 -19.74
N CYS A 6 -3.17 1.12 -20.02
CA CYS A 6 -1.89 0.80 -19.44
C CYS A 6 -1.70 1.74 -18.25
N MET A 7 -1.21 1.20 -17.14
CA MET A 7 -0.86 2.00 -15.97
C MET A 7 0.14 3.08 -16.38
N HIS A 8 -0.19 4.34 -16.10
CA HIS A 8 0.68 5.47 -16.44
C HIS A 8 1.87 5.49 -15.47
N VAL A 9 3.09 5.51 -15.99
CA VAL A 9 4.32 5.50 -15.19
C VAL A 9 5.02 6.85 -15.32
N VAL A 10 5.12 7.58 -14.22
CA VAL A 10 5.93 8.80 -14.10
C VAL A 10 7.24 8.43 -13.39
N VAL A 11 8.36 8.96 -13.88
CA VAL A 11 9.66 8.78 -13.22
C VAL A 11 9.64 9.51 -11.88
N PHE A 12 9.95 8.80 -10.80
CA PHE A 12 10.10 9.40 -9.48
C PHE A 12 11.59 9.64 -9.16
N GLU A 13 11.93 10.90 -8.87
CA GLU A 13 13.27 11.29 -8.44
C GLU A 13 13.34 11.37 -6.92
N LEU A 14 14.32 10.69 -6.32
CA LEU A 14 14.57 10.77 -4.89
C LEU A 14 15.14 12.16 -4.50
N PRO A 15 14.80 12.71 -3.32
CA PRO A 15 15.46 13.90 -2.79
C PRO A 15 16.99 13.75 -2.73
N GLU A 16 17.72 14.86 -2.89
CA GLU A 16 19.18 14.83 -3.06
C GLU A 16 19.93 14.14 -1.91
N ASP A 17 19.43 14.25 -0.68
CA ASP A 17 20.07 13.72 0.53
C ASP A 17 19.79 12.23 0.77
N VAL A 18 18.91 11.59 0.00
CA VAL A 18 18.46 10.22 0.24
C VAL A 18 18.76 9.29 -0.93
N GLY A 19 18.97 8.01 -0.64
CA GLY A 19 19.22 6.99 -1.66
C GLY A 19 18.76 5.60 -1.22
N ILE A 20 18.42 4.75 -2.18
CA ILE A 20 18.20 3.32 -1.93
C ILE A 20 19.56 2.62 -2.03
N PRO A 21 20.09 2.02 -0.96
CA PRO A 21 21.38 1.34 -1.00
C PRO A 21 21.31 0.10 -1.91
N ILE A 22 22.27 -0.03 -2.83
CA ILE A 22 22.37 -1.14 -3.78
C ILE A 22 23.78 -1.72 -3.69
N GLY A 23 23.89 -3.00 -3.32
CA GLY A 23 25.16 -3.71 -3.18
C GLY A 23 26.00 -3.29 -1.96
N GLY A 24 27.18 -3.90 -1.85
CA GLY A 24 28.05 -3.80 -0.68
C GLY A 24 28.10 -5.09 0.14
N ALA A 25 29.15 -5.25 0.95
CA ALA A 25 29.43 -6.50 1.68
C ALA A 25 28.30 -6.91 2.64
N ASP A 26 27.58 -5.93 3.19
CA ASP A 26 26.52 -6.14 4.19
C ASP A 26 25.09 -6.09 3.58
N SER A 27 24.95 -6.24 2.26
CA SER A 27 23.66 -6.06 1.56
C SER A 27 23.33 -7.21 0.60
N ASN A 28 22.09 -7.19 0.10
CA ASN A 28 21.65 -8.13 -0.94
C ASN A 28 22.48 -7.97 -2.23
N THR A 29 23.03 -9.08 -2.71
CA THR A 29 23.81 -9.15 -3.95
C THR A 29 22.95 -9.34 -5.20
N LEU A 30 21.67 -9.67 -5.02
CA LEU A 30 20.73 -10.00 -6.09
C LEU A 30 19.47 -9.13 -5.98
N TYR A 31 18.94 -8.77 -7.13
CA TYR A 31 17.69 -8.03 -7.27
C TYR A 31 16.67 -8.89 -7.99
N ARG A 32 15.42 -8.85 -7.50
CA ARG A 32 14.29 -9.51 -8.15
C ARG A 32 13.42 -8.45 -8.80
N LEU A 33 13.26 -8.55 -10.11
CA LEU A 33 12.21 -7.85 -10.84
C LEU A 33 11.00 -8.76 -10.92
N GLU A 34 9.86 -8.27 -10.42
CA GLU A 34 8.58 -8.96 -10.50
C GLU A 34 7.66 -8.13 -11.39
N ILE A 35 7.21 -8.71 -12.52
CA ILE A 35 6.34 -8.03 -13.50
C ILE A 35 4.97 -8.71 -13.44
N HIS A 36 3.92 -7.89 -13.26
CA HIS A 36 2.54 -8.35 -13.19
C HIS A 36 1.89 -8.19 -14.57
N TYR A 37 1.58 -9.32 -15.22
CA TYR A 37 0.91 -9.32 -16.52
C TYR A 37 -0.59 -9.60 -16.36
N ASN A 38 -1.42 -8.67 -16.82
CA ASN A 38 -2.86 -8.90 -16.99
C ASN A 38 -3.14 -9.26 -18.47
N ASN A 39 -3.47 -10.52 -18.74
CA ASN A 39 -3.76 -11.03 -20.10
C ASN A 39 -5.21 -11.54 -20.20
N PRO A 40 -6.23 -10.66 -20.13
CA PRO A 40 -7.63 -11.08 -20.03
C PRO A 40 -8.14 -11.82 -21.27
N THR A 41 -7.53 -11.56 -22.43
CA THR A 41 -7.89 -12.19 -23.71
C THR A 41 -7.08 -13.46 -24.01
N ASN A 42 -6.22 -13.90 -23.09
CA ASN A 42 -5.40 -15.10 -23.20
C ASN A 42 -4.61 -15.19 -24.53
N ILE A 43 -4.06 -14.05 -24.98
CA ILE A 43 -3.30 -14.03 -26.24
C ILE A 43 -2.01 -14.81 -26.05
N ALA A 44 -1.83 -15.85 -26.86
CA ALA A 44 -0.65 -16.70 -26.85
C ALA A 44 0.52 -16.09 -27.65
N GLY A 45 1.74 -16.53 -27.34
CA GLY A 45 2.93 -16.22 -28.13
C GLY A 45 3.46 -14.78 -28.03
N ARG A 46 2.93 -13.97 -27.11
CA ARG A 46 3.46 -12.62 -26.83
C ARG A 46 4.84 -12.74 -26.18
N ARG A 47 5.80 -12.01 -26.72
CA ARG A 47 7.09 -11.76 -26.09
C ARG A 47 7.09 -10.33 -25.55
N ASP A 48 7.54 -10.19 -24.31
CA ASP A 48 7.73 -8.91 -23.65
C ASP A 48 9.19 -8.79 -23.21
N SER A 49 9.71 -7.57 -23.24
CA SER A 49 11.05 -7.23 -22.78
C SER A 49 11.01 -5.98 -21.89
N SER A 50 9.95 -5.86 -21.10
CA SER A 50 9.78 -4.76 -20.15
C SER A 50 10.77 -4.88 -19.00
N GLY A 51 11.08 -3.75 -18.37
CA GLY A 51 12.02 -3.69 -17.27
C GLY A 51 12.10 -2.33 -16.62
N LEU A 52 13.09 -2.17 -15.74
CA LEU A 52 13.37 -0.91 -15.06
C LEU A 52 14.73 -0.36 -15.49
N ARG A 53 14.82 0.96 -15.62
CA ARG A 53 16.10 1.68 -15.74
C ARG A 53 16.41 2.34 -14.41
N LEU A 54 17.55 1.98 -13.82
CA LEU A 54 18.02 2.54 -12.55
C LEU A 54 19.13 3.55 -12.82
N HIS A 55 18.99 4.75 -12.26
CA HIS A 55 20.04 5.77 -12.23
C HIS A 55 20.68 5.74 -10.84
N TYR A 56 22.00 5.55 -10.78
CA TYR A 56 22.72 5.33 -9.52
C TYR A 56 24.02 6.14 -9.46
N THR A 57 24.56 6.29 -8.26
CA THR A 57 25.86 6.93 -7.97
C THR A 57 26.68 6.06 -7.04
N LEU A 58 28.01 6.16 -7.13
CA LEU A 58 28.95 5.53 -6.19
C LEU A 58 29.08 6.31 -4.88
N GLN A 59 28.65 7.56 -4.85
CA GLN A 59 28.68 8.39 -3.65
C GLN A 59 27.48 8.07 -2.76
N ARG A 60 27.76 7.61 -1.54
CA ARG A 60 26.72 7.30 -0.56
C ARG A 60 25.96 8.57 -0.19
N LYS A 61 24.63 8.49 -0.24
CA LYS A 61 23.72 9.55 0.22
C LYS A 61 23.68 9.63 1.74
N LYS A 62 23.17 10.74 2.27
CA LYS A 62 23.16 11.01 3.71
C LYS A 62 22.26 10.04 4.47
N TYR A 63 21.10 9.70 3.90
CA TYR A 63 20.16 8.76 4.48
C TYR A 63 19.74 7.65 3.52
N ASP A 64 19.62 6.44 4.06
CA ASP A 64 19.07 5.31 3.33
C ASP A 64 17.53 5.39 3.35
N VAL A 65 16.90 5.15 2.20
CA VAL A 65 15.44 5.14 2.05
C VAL A 65 14.89 3.80 2.51
N GLY A 66 13.90 3.85 3.39
CA GLY A 66 13.01 2.73 3.71
C GLY A 66 11.67 2.85 2.99
N ILE A 67 11.03 1.70 2.74
CA ILE A 67 9.65 1.63 2.26
C ILE A 67 8.83 0.88 3.31
N LEU A 68 7.81 1.55 3.86
CA LEU A 68 6.89 0.96 4.83
C LEU A 68 5.55 0.71 4.16
N THR A 69 5.19 -0.57 4.04
CA THR A 69 3.87 -0.99 3.55
C THR A 69 2.87 -0.89 4.69
N THR A 70 1.85 -0.05 4.54
CA THR A 70 0.78 0.16 5.52
C THR A 70 -0.60 -0.11 4.92
N GLY A 71 -1.60 -0.33 5.78
CA GLY A 71 -2.98 -0.61 5.39
C GLY A 71 -3.37 -2.08 5.59
N MET A 72 -4.01 -2.67 4.59
CA MET A 72 -4.55 -4.03 4.61
C MET A 72 -4.03 -4.84 3.42
N LEU A 73 -3.02 -5.67 3.69
CA LEU A 73 -2.51 -6.66 2.75
C LEU A 73 -3.48 -7.86 2.64
N PRO A 74 -3.60 -8.51 1.47
CA PRO A 74 -4.28 -9.79 1.40
C PRO A 74 -3.57 -10.85 2.24
N HIS A 75 -4.34 -11.62 3.00
CA HIS A 75 -3.84 -12.76 3.77
C HIS A 75 -4.76 -13.95 3.50
N SER A 76 -4.19 -15.13 3.18
CA SER A 76 -4.96 -16.30 2.73
C SER A 76 -5.99 -16.80 3.75
N ALA A 77 -5.74 -16.61 5.05
CA ALA A 77 -6.67 -16.95 6.13
C ALA A 77 -7.67 -15.83 6.50
N LEU A 78 -7.65 -14.68 5.79
CA LEU A 78 -8.55 -13.57 6.07
C LEU A 78 -9.85 -13.72 5.29
N HIS A 79 -10.94 -14.01 5.99
CA HIS A 79 -12.29 -14.01 5.43
C HIS A 79 -12.91 -12.61 5.48
N TYR A 80 -12.33 -11.68 4.72
CA TYR A 80 -12.84 -10.31 4.58
C TYR A 80 -13.34 -10.09 3.15
N ASN A 81 -14.65 -9.84 3.05
CA ASN A 81 -15.38 -9.82 1.79
C ASN A 81 -16.07 -8.46 1.61
N ILE A 82 -15.87 -7.87 0.44
CA ILE A 82 -16.57 -6.70 -0.05
C ILE A 82 -17.83 -7.19 -0.80
N PRO A 83 -19.05 -6.80 -0.37
CA PRO A 83 -20.29 -7.28 -0.98
C PRO A 83 -20.42 -6.80 -2.43
N PRO A 84 -21.09 -7.57 -3.32
CA PRO A 84 -21.45 -7.09 -4.64
C PRO A 84 -22.50 -5.99 -4.56
N LYS A 85 -22.62 -5.20 -5.62
CA LYS A 85 -23.65 -4.15 -5.76
C LYS A 85 -23.58 -3.03 -4.71
N ALA A 86 -22.48 -2.90 -3.98
CA ALA A 86 -22.30 -1.82 -3.03
C ALA A 86 -21.82 -0.55 -3.75
N PRO A 87 -22.57 0.56 -3.68
CA PRO A 87 -22.11 1.83 -4.26
C PRO A 87 -20.87 2.36 -3.55
N GLN A 88 -20.78 2.14 -2.23
CA GLN A 88 -19.66 2.48 -1.40
C GLN A 88 -19.45 1.39 -0.34
N PHE A 89 -18.20 0.96 -0.16
CA PHE A 89 -17.79 0.09 0.93
C PHE A 89 -16.46 0.57 1.48
N HIS A 90 -16.36 0.67 2.80
CA HIS A 90 -15.18 1.22 3.48
C HIS A 90 -14.36 0.12 4.15
N THR A 91 -13.05 0.22 3.97
CA THR A 91 -12.07 -0.66 4.59
C THR A 91 -10.94 0.20 5.13
N TYR A 92 -10.42 -0.15 6.30
CA TYR A 92 -9.25 0.52 6.83
C TYR A 92 -8.27 -0.47 7.45
N GLY A 93 -6.99 -0.12 7.41
CA GLY A 93 -5.91 -0.76 8.15
C GLY A 93 -5.19 0.27 9.00
N VAL A 94 -4.69 -0.17 10.16
CA VAL A 94 -4.02 0.67 11.15
C VAL A 94 -2.62 0.13 11.39
N CYS A 95 -1.63 0.98 11.18
CA CYS A 95 -0.29 0.77 11.67
C CYS A 95 -0.12 1.49 13.00
N ASN A 96 0.03 0.75 14.10
CA ASN A 96 0.38 1.34 15.40
C ASN A 96 1.89 1.21 15.62
N THR A 97 2.60 2.34 15.53
CA THR A 97 4.07 2.37 15.60
C THR A 97 4.63 2.11 16.99
N SER A 98 3.79 2.09 18.04
CA SER A 98 4.24 1.68 19.38
C SER A 98 4.79 0.25 19.39
N LEU A 99 4.29 -0.60 18.49
CA LEU A 99 4.73 -2.00 18.32
C LEU A 99 6.13 -2.12 17.72
N PHE A 100 6.69 -1.05 17.13
CA PHE A 100 8.02 -1.10 16.51
C PHE A 100 9.12 -1.36 17.54
N SER A 101 8.91 -0.97 18.81
CA SER A 101 9.84 -1.25 19.91
C SER A 101 10.09 -2.73 20.16
N GLN A 102 9.17 -3.60 19.73
CA GLN A 102 9.32 -5.05 19.85
C GLN A 102 10.37 -5.61 18.89
N PHE A 103 10.68 -4.88 17.82
CA PHE A 103 11.61 -5.29 16.77
C PHE A 103 12.92 -4.48 16.79
N MET A 104 12.87 -3.23 17.27
CA MET A 104 14.06 -2.38 17.40
C MET A 104 13.88 -1.32 18.49
N ASN A 105 14.95 -1.01 19.22
CA ASN A 105 14.95 0.03 20.25
C ASN A 105 16.33 0.69 20.35
N PRO A 106 16.45 2.03 20.28
CA PRO A 106 15.39 3.02 20.08
C PRO A 106 14.79 2.98 18.66
N VAL A 107 13.50 3.30 18.56
CA VAL A 107 12.84 3.55 17.27
C VAL A 107 13.12 5.01 16.88
N PRO A 108 13.80 5.28 15.75
CA PRO A 108 14.05 6.65 15.33
C PRO A 108 12.77 7.30 14.80
N ASP A 109 12.73 8.64 14.81
CA ASP A 109 11.70 9.41 14.12
C ASP A 109 11.81 9.18 12.60
N LEU A 110 10.72 8.75 11.97
CA LEU A 110 10.68 8.45 10.54
C LEU A 110 10.24 9.69 9.76
N GLN A 111 11.05 10.08 8.78
CA GLN A 111 10.85 11.25 7.93
C GLN A 111 10.25 10.81 6.60
N VAL A 112 8.92 10.82 6.51
CA VAL A 112 8.20 10.43 5.31
C VAL A 112 8.21 11.57 4.31
N PHE A 113 8.58 11.28 3.06
CA PHE A 113 8.72 12.28 2.00
C PHE A 113 7.93 11.96 0.74
N ALA A 114 7.52 10.71 0.55
CA ALA A 114 6.69 10.29 -0.58
C ALA A 114 5.78 9.12 -0.22
N VAL A 115 4.76 8.92 -1.04
CA VAL A 115 3.76 7.87 -0.87
C VAL A 115 3.31 7.33 -2.23
N MET A 116 3.11 6.02 -2.30
CA MET A 116 2.41 5.38 -3.42
C MET A 116 1.15 4.70 -2.88
N LEU A 117 0.00 5.00 -3.47
CA LEU A 117 -1.31 4.48 -3.04
C LEU A 117 -1.76 3.35 -3.96
N HIS A 118 -2.33 2.29 -3.39
CA HIS A 118 -2.67 1.10 -4.15
C HIS A 118 -3.98 0.45 -3.70
N THR A 119 -4.87 0.26 -4.66
CA THR A 119 -6.04 -0.62 -4.61
C THR A 119 -6.15 -1.34 -5.96
N HIS A 120 -7.13 -2.21 -6.17
CA HIS A 120 -7.45 -2.75 -7.49
C HIS A 120 -8.67 -2.02 -8.11
N LEU A 121 -9.37 -2.66 -9.05
CA LEU A 121 -10.33 -2.01 -9.95
C LEU A 121 -11.56 -1.38 -9.25
N ALA A 122 -11.94 -1.82 -8.05
CA ALA A 122 -13.08 -1.25 -7.32
C ALA A 122 -12.69 -0.03 -6.49
N GLY A 123 -11.39 0.25 -6.30
CA GLY A 123 -10.94 1.40 -5.54
C GLY A 123 -11.41 2.72 -6.15
N ARG A 124 -11.91 3.62 -5.30
CA ARG A 124 -12.37 4.97 -5.68
C ARG A 124 -11.74 6.07 -4.86
N LYS A 125 -11.40 5.79 -3.60
CA LYS A 125 -10.79 6.76 -2.68
C LYS A 125 -9.77 6.08 -1.80
N ILE A 126 -8.67 6.77 -1.52
CA ILE A 126 -7.67 6.33 -0.55
C ILE A 126 -7.25 7.53 0.30
N ARG A 127 -7.34 7.37 1.62
CA ARG A 127 -6.87 8.36 2.60
C ARG A 127 -5.83 7.71 3.49
N VAL A 128 -4.77 8.45 3.80
CA VAL A 128 -3.74 8.02 4.74
C VAL A 128 -3.67 9.05 5.86
N GLY A 129 -4.39 8.80 6.95
CA GLY A 129 -4.42 9.65 8.13
C GLY A 129 -3.20 9.40 9.03
N HIS A 130 -2.66 10.47 9.59
CA HIS A 130 -1.60 10.43 10.60
C HIS A 130 -2.16 10.91 11.94
N TYR A 131 -2.11 10.03 12.94
CA TYR A 131 -2.64 10.27 14.26
C TYR A 131 -1.53 10.29 15.30
N ARG A 132 -1.66 11.19 16.27
CA ARG A 132 -0.79 11.28 17.44
C ARG A 132 -1.65 11.51 18.66
N ASN A 133 -1.48 10.68 19.69
CA ASN A 133 -2.27 10.74 20.92
C ASN A 133 -3.80 10.68 20.69
N GLY A 134 -4.24 9.92 19.68
CA GLY A 134 -5.67 9.74 19.36
C GLY A 134 -6.29 10.85 18.51
N GLU A 135 -5.56 11.93 18.20
CA GLU A 135 -6.03 12.99 17.31
C GLU A 135 -5.36 12.88 15.94
N GLN A 136 -6.14 13.11 14.87
CA GLN A 136 -5.59 13.21 13.53
C GLN A 136 -4.87 14.55 13.38
N ILE A 137 -3.55 14.51 13.19
CA ILE A 137 -2.74 15.72 13.06
C ILE A 137 -2.59 16.16 11.60
N GLU A 138 -2.66 15.23 10.64
CA GLU A 138 -2.66 15.53 9.21
C GLU A 138 -3.08 14.31 8.36
N PHE A 139 -3.13 14.49 7.04
CA PHE A 139 -3.10 13.39 6.07
C PHE A 139 -1.69 13.24 5.52
N LEU A 140 -1.10 12.04 5.57
CA LEU A 140 0.09 11.72 4.78
C LEU A 140 -0.25 11.74 3.29
N ALA A 141 -1.44 11.27 2.91
CA ALA A 141 -1.94 11.27 1.54
C ALA A 141 -3.47 11.38 1.53
N LEU A 142 -4.02 12.04 0.52
CA LEU A 142 -5.46 12.17 0.32
C LEU A 142 -5.78 12.11 -1.17
N ASN A 143 -6.44 11.05 -1.61
CA ASN A 143 -6.92 10.90 -2.98
C ASN A 143 -8.42 10.54 -2.98
N GLU A 144 -9.25 11.54 -3.22
CA GLU A 144 -10.72 11.42 -3.26
C GLU A 144 -11.26 10.91 -4.60
N GLU A 145 -10.43 10.88 -5.64
CA GLU A 145 -10.79 10.50 -7.02
C GLU A 145 -9.74 9.51 -7.54
N TYR A 146 -9.46 8.48 -6.75
CA TYR A 146 -8.44 7.49 -7.06
C TYR A 146 -8.80 6.73 -8.33
N ASN A 147 -7.82 6.62 -9.23
CA ASN A 147 -7.92 5.86 -10.46
C ASN A 147 -6.85 4.78 -10.49
N PHE A 148 -7.27 3.51 -10.57
CA PHE A 148 -6.40 2.35 -10.65
C PHE A 148 -5.36 2.44 -11.79
N GLU A 149 -5.66 3.15 -12.88
CA GLU A 149 -4.75 3.30 -14.01
C GLU A 149 -3.63 4.33 -13.75
N LEU A 150 -3.72 5.11 -12.67
CA LEU A 150 -2.76 6.12 -12.28
C LEU A 150 -2.20 5.82 -10.89
N GLN A 151 -1.24 4.91 -10.84
CA GLN A 151 -0.55 4.53 -9.61
C GLN A 151 0.88 5.04 -9.64
N GLU A 152 1.05 6.28 -9.21
CA GLU A 152 2.33 6.97 -9.17
C GLU A 152 2.84 7.13 -7.73
N THR A 153 4.15 7.28 -7.61
CA THR A 153 4.75 7.72 -6.35
C THR A 153 4.65 9.24 -6.29
N LEU A 154 3.95 9.74 -5.28
CA LEU A 154 3.73 11.16 -5.07
C LEU A 154 4.68 11.69 -4.01
N SER A 155 5.40 12.77 -4.35
CA SER A 155 6.10 13.57 -3.34
C SER A 155 5.09 14.28 -2.45
N LEU A 156 5.36 14.32 -1.15
CA LEU A 156 4.49 14.98 -0.17
C LEU A 156 4.65 16.50 -0.16
N GLY A 157 5.66 17.04 -0.85
CA GLY A 157 6.01 18.46 -0.85
C GLY A 157 6.72 18.93 0.42
N ASN A 158 6.41 18.32 1.57
CA ASN A 158 7.10 18.52 2.84
C ASN A 158 7.36 17.18 3.54
N ILE A 159 8.40 17.16 4.37
CA ILE A 159 8.70 16.01 5.23
C ILE A 159 7.64 15.93 6.35
N LYS A 160 7.12 14.72 6.58
CA LYS A 160 6.18 14.41 7.67
C LYS A 160 6.84 13.47 8.66
N THR A 161 6.93 13.88 9.92
CA THR A 161 7.65 13.13 10.96
C THR A 161 6.72 12.21 11.72
N ILE A 162 6.89 10.91 11.54
CA ILE A 162 6.22 9.86 12.32
C ILE A 162 7.10 9.51 13.51
N LYS A 163 6.51 9.59 14.71
CA LYS A 163 7.16 9.27 15.97
C LYS A 163 6.67 7.93 16.48
N GLN A 164 7.48 7.29 17.31
CA GLN A 164 7.02 6.10 18.03
C GLN A 164 5.77 6.42 18.86
N GLY A 165 4.74 5.59 18.71
CA GLY A 165 3.44 5.76 19.36
C GLY A 165 2.38 6.45 18.49
N ASP A 166 2.78 7.01 17.34
CA ASP A 166 1.83 7.48 16.33
C ASP A 166 1.11 6.31 15.65
N GLU A 167 -0.05 6.62 15.05
CA GLU A 167 -0.81 5.69 14.24
C GLU A 167 -0.95 6.20 12.81
N ILE A 168 -0.87 5.28 11.85
CA ILE A 168 -1.10 5.55 10.43
C ILE A 168 -2.33 4.74 10.03
N VAL A 169 -3.37 5.43 9.56
CA VAL A 169 -4.63 4.80 9.17
C VAL A 169 -4.78 4.93 7.66
N VAL A 170 -4.77 3.81 6.95
CA VAL A 170 -5.05 3.75 5.51
C VAL A 170 -6.50 3.35 5.33
N GLU A 171 -7.31 4.27 4.81
CA GLU A 171 -8.72 4.05 4.51
C GLU A 171 -8.94 3.97 3.00
N CYS A 172 -9.62 2.94 2.54
CA CYS A 172 -10.01 2.78 1.14
C CYS A 172 -11.53 2.72 1.02
N THR A 173 -12.04 3.41 -0.01
CA THR A 173 -13.45 3.33 -0.41
C THR A 173 -13.54 2.62 -1.74
N TYR A 174 -14.37 1.59 -1.81
CA TYR A 174 -14.63 0.81 -3.01
C TYR A 174 -16.03 1.03 -3.56
N SER A 175 -16.19 0.87 -4.88
CA SER A 175 -17.48 0.72 -5.54
C SER A 175 -17.52 -0.61 -6.29
N THR A 176 -18.48 -1.46 -5.94
CA THR A 176 -18.73 -2.76 -6.56
C THR A 176 -20.10 -2.84 -7.22
N SER A 177 -20.70 -1.69 -7.56
CA SER A 177 -22.01 -1.58 -8.22
C SER A 177 -22.10 -2.40 -9.52
N ASP A 178 -21.00 -2.49 -10.25
CA ASP A 178 -20.85 -3.25 -11.49
C ASP A 178 -20.61 -4.75 -11.26
N ARG A 179 -20.10 -5.15 -10.08
CA ARG A 179 -19.77 -6.55 -9.78
C ARG A 179 -20.99 -7.37 -9.37
N ALA A 180 -21.09 -8.60 -9.89
CA ALA A 180 -22.19 -9.53 -9.56
C ALA A 180 -21.89 -10.40 -8.34
N ASN A 181 -20.61 -10.72 -8.12
CA ASN A 181 -20.15 -11.61 -7.05
C ASN A 181 -19.39 -10.84 -5.96
N VAL A 182 -19.29 -11.46 -4.80
CA VAL A 182 -18.42 -10.99 -3.70
C VAL A 182 -17.01 -10.77 -4.20
N THR A 183 -16.43 -9.64 -3.79
CA THR A 183 -15.02 -9.32 -3.99
C THR A 183 -14.27 -9.64 -2.71
N ARG A 184 -13.17 -10.39 -2.81
CA ARG A 184 -12.32 -10.74 -1.66
C ARG A 184 -11.03 -9.91 -1.68
N MET A 185 -10.32 -9.88 -0.55
CA MET A 185 -8.93 -9.42 -0.55
C MET A 185 -8.04 -10.45 -1.24
N GLY A 186 -7.17 -10.02 -2.16
CA GLY A 186 -6.36 -10.95 -2.96
C GLY A 186 -5.40 -10.29 -3.93
N LEU A 187 -4.63 -11.11 -4.64
CA LEU A 187 -3.61 -10.66 -5.60
C LEU A 187 -4.14 -10.46 -7.03
N SER A 188 -5.32 -11.01 -7.36
CA SER A 188 -5.92 -10.84 -8.69
C SER A 188 -6.40 -9.41 -8.87
N THR A 189 -6.32 -8.88 -10.09
CA THR A 189 -6.88 -7.57 -10.47
C THR A 189 -8.39 -7.43 -10.16
N THR A 190 -9.11 -8.55 -10.06
CA THR A 190 -10.54 -8.58 -9.67
C THR A 190 -10.77 -8.78 -8.17
N ASP A 191 -9.74 -9.18 -7.42
CA ASP A 191 -9.75 -9.11 -5.95
C ASP A 191 -9.43 -7.66 -5.53
N GLU A 192 -9.28 -7.36 -4.24
CA GLU A 192 -8.89 -6.02 -3.76
C GLU A 192 -7.73 -6.00 -2.77
N MET A 193 -7.11 -4.82 -2.68
CA MET A 193 -6.09 -4.42 -1.70
C MET A 193 -6.39 -3.02 -1.18
N CYS A 194 -5.89 -2.67 0.01
CA CYS A 194 -5.92 -1.30 0.53
C CYS A 194 -4.56 -0.93 1.09
N LEU A 195 -3.69 -0.31 0.31
CA LEU A 195 -2.30 -0.09 0.69
C LEU A 195 -1.83 1.34 0.48
N ALA A 196 -0.91 1.75 1.35
CA ALA A 196 -0.04 2.89 1.14
C ALA A 196 1.42 2.48 1.39
N PHE A 197 2.27 2.67 0.40
CA PHE A 197 3.71 2.50 0.50
C PHE A 197 4.34 3.84 0.85
N LEU A 198 4.77 3.99 2.09
CA LEU A 198 5.40 5.22 2.58
C LEU A 198 6.91 5.13 2.33
N LEU A 199 7.47 6.10 1.61
CA LEU A 199 8.90 6.26 1.44
C LEU A 199 9.41 7.21 2.52
N TYR A 200 10.39 6.75 3.30
CA TYR A 200 10.89 7.50 4.46
C TYR A 200 12.38 7.30 4.68
N TYR A 201 12.96 8.09 5.58
CA TYR A 201 14.30 7.89 6.12
C TYR A 201 14.36 8.22 7.62
N PRO A 202 15.36 7.75 8.38
CA PRO A 202 16.30 6.70 8.00
C PRO A 202 15.59 5.36 7.85
N ALA A 203 16.08 4.51 6.93
CA ALA A 203 15.57 3.15 6.78
C ALA A 203 15.70 2.35 8.09
N ILE A 204 14.67 1.56 8.40
CA ILE A 204 14.66 0.63 9.54
C ILE A 204 14.32 -0.79 9.09
N ASN A 205 14.60 -1.80 9.93
CA ASN A 205 14.32 -3.21 9.66
C ASN A 205 12.83 -3.58 9.87
N ILE A 206 11.92 -2.67 9.51
CA ILE A 206 10.47 -2.88 9.53
C ILE A 206 9.92 -2.40 8.18
N THR A 207 9.50 -3.34 7.35
CA THR A 207 9.03 -3.09 5.97
C THR A 207 7.51 -3.15 5.84
N THR A 208 6.83 -3.72 6.82
CA THR A 208 5.38 -3.94 6.81
C THR A 208 4.77 -3.61 8.16
N CYS A 209 3.70 -2.84 8.15
CA CYS A 209 2.90 -2.53 9.33
C CYS A 209 1.43 -2.45 8.89
N VAL A 210 0.74 -3.59 8.95
CA VAL A 210 -0.63 -3.75 8.46
C VAL A 210 -1.51 -4.30 9.55
N SER A 211 -2.82 -4.11 9.41
CA SER A 211 -3.79 -4.77 10.27
C SER A 211 -4.95 -5.32 9.46
N HIS A 212 -5.69 -6.23 10.09
CA HIS A 212 -6.89 -6.85 9.53
C HIS A 212 -8.03 -6.74 10.53
N PRO A 213 -9.28 -6.60 10.06
CA PRO A 213 -10.44 -6.66 10.93
C PRO A 213 -10.51 -8.01 11.63
N ASN A 214 -10.95 -8.01 12.88
CA ASN A 214 -11.16 -9.25 13.61
C ASN A 214 -12.40 -9.97 13.06
N THR A 215 -12.19 -10.95 12.19
CA THR A 215 -13.25 -11.73 11.56
C THR A 215 -13.76 -12.90 12.42
N ARG A 216 -13.15 -13.16 13.60
CA ARG A 216 -13.55 -14.29 14.47
C ARG A 216 -14.97 -14.16 15.03
N GLY A 217 -15.48 -12.94 15.17
CA GLY A 217 -16.86 -12.69 15.61
C GLY A 217 -17.95 -13.13 14.61
N PHE A 218 -17.61 -13.29 13.33
CA PHE A 218 -18.56 -13.73 12.30
C PHE A 218 -18.74 -15.26 12.28
N TYR A 219 -17.78 -16.02 12.80
CA TYR A 219 -17.88 -17.49 12.86
C TYR A 219 -18.61 -18.01 14.10
N SER A 220 -18.78 -17.19 15.14
CA SER A 220 -19.50 -17.58 16.36
C SER A 220 -21.00 -17.32 16.31
N ARG A 221 -21.52 -16.62 15.28
CA ARG A 221 -22.97 -16.42 15.08
C ARG A 221 -23.46 -17.26 13.91
N LYS A 222 -23.72 -18.54 14.22
CA LYS A 222 -24.65 -19.38 13.45
C LYS A 222 -26.13 -19.06 13.72
N ASP A 223 -26.42 -17.95 14.40
CA ASP A 223 -27.79 -17.51 14.69
C ASP A 223 -28.10 -16.24 13.87
N PHE A 224 -28.29 -16.42 12.56
CA PHE A 224 -29.20 -15.58 11.79
C PHE A 224 -30.51 -16.36 11.61
N GLY A 225 -31.12 -16.70 12.75
CA GLY A 225 -32.52 -17.04 12.87
C GLY A 225 -33.14 -16.00 13.80
N ASP A 226 -34.08 -15.24 13.27
CA ASP A 226 -34.99 -14.31 13.95
C ASP A 226 -34.42 -13.04 14.56
N LEU A 227 -34.65 -11.91 13.87
CA LEU A 227 -34.98 -10.58 14.43
C LEU A 227 -35.40 -9.68 13.23
N CYS A 228 -36.69 -9.61 12.86
CA CYS A 228 -37.67 -8.66 13.41
C CYS A 228 -37.38 -8.10 14.80
#